data_AF-A0A0N5ABP1-F1
#
_entry.id   AF-A0A0N5ABP1-F1
#
_cell.length_a   1.000
_cell.length_b   1.000
_cell.length_c   1.000
_cell.angle_alpha   90.00
_cell.angle_beta   90.00
_cell.angle_gamma   90.00
#
_symmetry.space_group_name_H-M   'P 1'
#
loop_
_entity.id
_entity.type
_entity.pdbx_description
1 polymer ?
#
loop_
_entity_poly.entity_id
_entity_poly.type
_entity_poly.pdbx_seq_one_letter_code
_entity_poly.pdbx_strand_id
1 'polypeptide(L)'
;MDEMSVLDVVDMLHETDILEEQASIIHYLWMKKGPDYDTKLNDIEGSTVRALTEEVYAKACELRDWALVRLTSGLLKRQLDELAMSVTHLLVRQKQITIGMPSKKEEAITSPKTKEELQNIMNRAYGEEPNSFTLSQEIIVCLGTLVRTEPRLFVEMFRLRVGLIIQVLASELARLQNLSGMDATQKLLTLSPFEVKCMLFSLLSGRLLEEVDEEVEGGAKEQRTGLGSIRKQIEEKRSWRKSVHEMQKEGLTPEIAVEEEEEEEEEEETDDFQFGVWLRHRRIDGALNRVPPDFYANLWDTVRRFPRGLSINRIVLPWGVTQEMTRREIKFALQVEQVLNQIAEPEYREMIIETLALMNKLECLLKTDRLNIPKDRPLDVDSVVHRANKIFVEHNRQMETIVLECCAGGHLCNGAQGICQHFYDSAPAGEFGTAHYLIKALMEIFTPY
;
A
#
# COMPACT_ATOMS: atom_id res chain seq x y z
N MET A 1 8.97 0.29 -40.38
CA MET A 1 10.02 0.96 -39.61
C MET A 1 11.25 0.13 -39.89
N ASP A 2 12.10 0.58 -40.82
CA ASP A 2 13.27 -0.18 -41.27
C ASP A 2 14.12 -0.59 -40.06
N GLU A 3 14.52 -1.85 -40.00
CA GLU A 3 15.51 -2.29 -39.01
C GLU A 3 16.81 -1.54 -39.28
N MET A 4 17.10 -0.52 -38.47
CA MET A 4 18.41 0.15 -38.47
C MET A 4 19.51 -0.90 -38.33
N SER A 5 20.53 -0.79 -39.18
CA SER A 5 21.65 -1.71 -39.14
C SER A 5 22.43 -1.49 -37.85
N VAL A 6 23.10 -2.53 -37.36
CA VAL A 6 23.86 -2.46 -36.11
C VAL A 6 25.04 -1.50 -36.25
N LEU A 7 25.55 -1.31 -37.46
CA LEU A 7 26.61 -0.36 -37.76
C LEU A 7 26.10 1.08 -37.60
N ASP A 8 24.92 1.40 -38.16
CA ASP A 8 24.30 2.72 -38.01
C ASP A 8 24.09 3.08 -36.52
N VAL A 9 23.77 2.08 -35.70
CA VAL A 9 23.58 2.26 -34.24
C VAL A 9 24.91 2.53 -33.52
N VAL A 10 26.00 1.90 -33.93
CA VAL A 10 27.34 2.17 -33.37
C VAL A 10 27.85 3.54 -33.85
N ASP A 11 27.57 3.93 -35.08
CA ASP A 11 27.92 5.26 -35.60
C ASP A 11 27.20 6.37 -34.81
N MET A 12 25.90 6.20 -34.52
CA MET A 12 25.19 7.13 -33.63
C MET A 12 25.82 7.22 -32.24
N LEU A 13 26.30 6.11 -31.69
CA LEU A 13 26.98 6.10 -30.38
C LEU A 13 28.29 6.89 -30.41
N HIS A 14 29.01 6.86 -31.54
CA HIS A 14 30.22 7.64 -31.75
C HIS A 14 29.93 9.14 -31.88
N GLU A 15 28.79 9.52 -32.46
CA GLU A 15 28.44 10.92 -32.73
C GLU A 15 27.87 11.67 -31.52
N THR A 16 27.21 10.98 -30.58
CA THR A 16 26.54 11.62 -29.44
C THR A 16 27.47 11.81 -28.23
N ASP A 17 27.40 13.00 -27.63
CA ASP A 17 28.02 13.35 -26.34
C ASP A 17 27.00 13.37 -25.19
N ILE A 18 25.73 13.07 -25.46
CA ILE A 18 24.63 13.09 -24.49
C ILE A 18 24.51 11.72 -23.83
N LEU A 19 24.71 11.66 -22.50
CA LEU A 19 24.71 10.41 -21.76
C LEU A 19 23.41 9.60 -21.87
N GLU A 20 22.25 10.28 -21.90
CA GLU A 20 20.94 9.62 -22.04
C GLU A 20 20.78 8.93 -23.41
N GLU A 21 21.29 9.55 -24.47
CA GLU A 21 21.30 8.97 -25.82
C GLU A 21 22.26 7.79 -25.89
N GLN A 22 23.47 7.95 -25.35
CA GLN A 22 24.45 6.87 -25.23
C GLN A 22 23.83 5.66 -24.49
N ALA A 23 23.19 5.91 -23.35
CA ALA A 23 22.54 4.86 -22.56
C ALA A 23 21.41 4.17 -23.32
N SER A 24 20.60 4.93 -24.07
CA SER A 24 19.50 4.39 -24.88
C SER A 24 20.02 3.49 -26.01
N ILE A 25 21.08 3.93 -26.69
CA ILE A 25 21.74 3.16 -27.76
C ILE A 25 22.38 1.89 -27.19
N ILE A 26 23.11 1.99 -26.07
CA ILE A 26 23.73 0.85 -25.40
C ILE A 26 22.67 -0.13 -24.91
N HIS A 27 21.55 0.36 -24.36
CA HIS A 27 20.43 -0.48 -23.95
C HIS A 27 19.83 -1.23 -25.14
N TYR A 28 19.63 -0.57 -26.29
CA TYR A 28 19.18 -1.22 -27.51
C TYR A 28 20.16 -2.31 -27.98
N LEU A 29 21.46 -2.03 -27.98
CA LEU A 29 22.50 -3.01 -28.32
C LEU A 29 22.50 -4.19 -27.35
N TRP A 30 22.30 -3.94 -26.05
CA TRP A 30 22.19 -4.98 -25.03
C TRP A 30 21.02 -5.92 -25.35
N MET A 31 19.85 -5.38 -25.66
CA MET A 31 18.66 -6.18 -25.97
C MET A 31 18.82 -6.96 -27.29
N LYS A 32 19.44 -6.35 -28.32
CA LYS A 32 19.53 -6.94 -29.67
C LYS A 32 20.71 -7.91 -29.85
N LYS A 33 21.85 -7.65 -29.23
CA LYS A 33 23.11 -8.38 -29.45
C LYS A 33 23.65 -9.08 -28.21
N GLY A 34 23.15 -8.72 -27.03
CA GLY A 34 23.63 -9.24 -25.76
C GLY A 34 24.84 -8.47 -25.22
N PRO A 35 25.19 -8.71 -23.95
CA PRO A 35 26.19 -7.93 -23.23
C PRO A 35 27.63 -8.12 -23.73
N ASP A 36 27.94 -9.28 -24.31
CA ASP A 36 29.30 -9.64 -24.70
C ASP A 36 29.59 -9.29 -26.18
N TYR A 37 28.65 -8.61 -26.86
CA TYR A 37 28.85 -8.09 -28.20
C TYR A 37 29.92 -6.99 -28.18
N ASP A 38 30.99 -7.16 -28.95
CA ASP A 38 32.04 -6.16 -29.12
C ASP A 38 31.61 -5.15 -30.18
N THR A 39 31.46 -3.89 -29.76
CA THR A 39 31.07 -2.80 -30.67
C THR A 39 32.24 -2.29 -31.49
N LYS A 40 33.49 -2.55 -31.04
CA LYS A 40 34.71 -1.95 -31.59
C LYS A 40 34.64 -0.43 -31.72
N LEU A 41 33.91 0.22 -30.81
CA LEU A 41 33.76 1.68 -30.78
C LEU A 41 35.16 2.33 -30.78
N ASN A 42 35.36 3.33 -31.65
CA ASN A 42 36.65 4.01 -31.85
C ASN A 42 37.81 3.08 -32.27
N ASP A 43 37.52 1.97 -32.96
CA ASP A 43 38.49 0.93 -33.33
C ASP A 43 39.17 0.25 -32.12
N ILE A 44 38.57 0.34 -30.94
CA ILE A 44 39.09 -0.27 -29.70
C ILE A 44 38.46 -1.65 -29.52
N GLU A 45 39.26 -2.70 -29.69
CA GLU A 45 38.85 -4.08 -29.39
C GLU A 45 38.53 -4.25 -27.89
N GLY A 46 37.50 -5.03 -27.59
CA GLY A 46 37.04 -5.25 -26.21
C GLY A 46 36.06 -4.19 -25.71
N SER A 47 35.60 -3.27 -26.56
CA SER A 47 34.52 -2.30 -26.30
C SER A 47 33.15 -2.98 -26.30
N THR A 48 33.00 -3.96 -25.41
CA THR A 48 31.77 -4.74 -25.28
C THR A 48 30.62 -3.88 -24.78
N VAL A 49 29.39 -4.24 -25.15
CA VAL A 49 28.18 -3.58 -24.62
C VAL A 49 28.17 -3.56 -23.09
N ARG A 50 28.68 -4.62 -22.44
CA ARG A 50 28.88 -4.68 -20.99
C ARG A 50 29.85 -3.60 -20.49
N ALA A 51 31.04 -3.47 -21.10
CA ALA A 51 32.03 -2.47 -20.71
C ALA A 51 31.48 -1.05 -20.88
N LEU A 52 30.79 -0.78 -21.98
CA LEU A 52 30.11 0.50 -22.22
C LEU A 52 29.01 0.76 -21.18
N THR A 53 28.25 -0.27 -20.78
CA THR A 53 27.23 -0.17 -19.72
C THR A 53 27.87 0.14 -18.36
N GLU A 54 29.05 -0.41 -18.06
CA GLU A 54 29.81 -0.09 -16.85
C GLU A 54 30.30 1.36 -16.84
N GLU A 55 30.73 1.88 -18.00
CA GLU A 55 31.11 3.27 -18.15
C GLU A 55 29.92 4.21 -17.95
N VAL A 56 28.77 3.93 -18.60
CA VAL A 56 27.54 4.70 -18.39
C VAL A 56 27.11 4.66 -16.93
N TYR A 57 27.19 3.50 -16.26
CA TYR A 57 26.89 3.37 -14.84
C TYR A 57 27.77 4.30 -13.99
N ALA A 58 29.09 4.32 -14.24
CA ALA A 58 30.02 5.18 -13.50
C ALA A 58 29.70 6.67 -13.69
N LYS A 59 29.48 7.11 -14.94
CA LYS A 59 29.09 8.50 -15.26
C LYS A 59 27.74 8.87 -14.65
N ALA A 60 26.75 7.99 -14.71
CA ALA A 60 25.44 8.20 -14.12
C ALA A 60 25.53 8.35 -12.59
N CYS A 61 26.41 7.60 -11.92
CA CYS A 61 26.68 7.79 -10.49
C CYS A 61 27.28 9.18 -10.18
N GLU A 62 28.22 9.65 -10.99
CA GLU A 62 28.85 10.98 -10.82
C GLU A 62 27.83 12.12 -11.00
N LEU A 63 26.96 11.99 -12.01
CA LEU A 63 25.89 12.95 -12.32
C LEU A 63 24.66 12.81 -11.42
N ARG A 64 24.59 11.74 -10.62
CA ARG A 64 23.42 11.37 -9.79
C ARG A 64 22.15 11.18 -10.61
N ASP A 65 22.28 10.65 -11.82
CA ASP A 65 21.13 10.23 -12.62
C ASP A 65 20.63 8.87 -12.13
N TRP A 66 19.66 8.90 -11.23
CA TRP A 66 19.16 7.70 -10.57
C TRP A 66 18.42 6.74 -11.52
N ALA A 67 17.82 7.25 -12.59
CA ALA A 67 17.13 6.40 -13.56
C ALA A 67 18.16 5.58 -14.34
N LEU A 68 19.23 6.22 -14.82
CA LEU A 68 20.32 5.53 -15.50
C LEU A 68 21.11 4.61 -14.56
N VAL A 69 21.35 5.01 -13.30
CA VAL A 69 21.99 4.16 -12.30
C VAL A 69 21.17 2.87 -12.09
N ARG A 70 19.85 2.97 -11.93
CA ARG A 70 18.98 1.79 -11.74
C ARG A 70 18.96 0.89 -12.96
N LEU A 71 18.83 1.47 -14.15
CA LEU A 71 18.82 0.74 -15.42
C LEU A 71 20.11 -0.05 -15.62
N THR A 72 21.25 0.64 -15.58
CA THR A 72 22.57 0.05 -15.85
C THR A 72 22.99 -0.94 -14.76
N SER A 73 22.71 -0.65 -13.48
CA SER A 73 22.90 -1.60 -12.37
C SER A 73 22.09 -2.88 -12.58
N GLY A 74 20.84 -2.74 -13.03
CA GLY A 74 19.94 -3.86 -13.27
C GLY A 74 20.31 -4.69 -14.51
N LEU A 75 20.85 -4.07 -15.56
CA LEU A 75 21.41 -4.77 -16.73
C LEU A 75 22.62 -5.59 -16.33
N LEU A 76 23.55 -4.97 -15.57
CA LEU A 76 24.74 -5.61 -15.04
C LEU A 76 24.45 -6.64 -13.92
N LYS A 77 23.18 -6.78 -13.52
CA LYS A 77 22.72 -7.66 -12.43
C LYS A 77 23.51 -7.44 -11.14
N ARG A 78 23.86 -6.19 -10.84
CA ARG A 78 24.60 -5.80 -9.63
C ARG A 78 23.73 -5.99 -8.39
N GLN A 79 24.33 -6.56 -7.36
CA GLN A 79 23.67 -6.80 -6.09
C GLN A 79 24.17 -5.80 -5.04
N LEU A 80 23.25 -5.19 -4.30
CA LEU A 80 23.59 -4.28 -3.21
C LEU A 80 24.24 -5.06 -2.05
N ASP A 81 25.37 -4.57 -1.53
CA ASP A 81 26.13 -5.26 -0.49
C ASP A 81 25.32 -5.44 0.81
N GLU A 82 24.44 -4.49 1.13
CA GLU A 82 23.59 -4.53 2.33
C GLU A 82 22.34 -5.42 2.18
N LEU A 83 22.07 -5.99 1.01
CA LEU A 83 20.83 -6.71 0.74
C LEU A 83 20.65 -7.92 1.68
N ALA A 84 21.66 -8.79 1.76
CA ALA A 84 21.58 -10.00 2.57
C ALA A 84 21.40 -9.69 4.07
N MET A 85 22.10 -8.66 4.56
CA MET A 85 21.95 -8.19 5.94
C MET A 85 20.56 -7.59 6.19
N SER A 86 20.04 -6.81 5.25
CA SER A 86 18.71 -6.20 5.35
C SER A 86 17.59 -7.25 5.39
N VAL A 87 17.68 -8.26 4.53
CA VAL A 87 16.78 -9.44 4.56
C VAL A 87 16.86 -10.14 5.91
N THR A 88 18.07 -10.33 6.46
CA THR A 88 18.25 -10.94 7.78
C THR A 88 17.60 -10.10 8.89
N HIS A 89 17.76 -8.78 8.87
CA HIS A 89 17.15 -7.89 9.86
C HIS A 89 15.61 -7.94 9.86
N LEU A 90 15.01 -8.10 8.69
CA LEU A 90 13.56 -8.26 8.52
C LEU A 90 13.11 -9.61 9.10
N LEU A 91 13.77 -10.70 8.71
CA LEU A 91 13.39 -12.06 9.13
C LEU A 91 13.55 -12.30 10.64
N VAL A 92 14.61 -11.78 11.27
CA VAL A 92 14.81 -11.89 12.73
C VAL A 92 13.71 -11.16 13.50
N ARG A 93 13.11 -10.11 12.92
CA ARG A 93 11.93 -9.43 13.46
C ARG A 93 10.61 -10.01 12.97
N GLN A 94 10.65 -11.26 12.47
CA GLN A 94 9.49 -12.00 12.00
C GLN A 94 8.77 -11.34 10.83
N LYS A 95 9.50 -10.60 9.99
CA LYS A 95 9.00 -9.99 8.75
C LYS A 95 9.50 -10.82 7.56
N GLN A 96 8.60 -11.64 7.02
CA GLN A 96 8.82 -12.31 5.74
C GLN A 96 8.66 -11.30 4.62
N ILE A 97 9.35 -11.52 3.50
CA ILE A 97 9.22 -10.64 2.33
C ILE A 97 8.84 -11.43 1.10
N THR A 98 8.11 -10.81 0.18
CA THR A 98 7.92 -11.32 -1.18
C THR A 98 8.40 -10.29 -2.19
N ILE A 99 9.01 -10.77 -3.27
CA ILE A 99 9.43 -9.96 -4.41
C ILE A 99 8.74 -10.46 -5.68
N GLY A 100 8.67 -9.60 -6.69
CA GLY A 100 7.89 -9.82 -7.90
C GLY A 100 6.51 -9.17 -7.82
N MET A 101 5.65 -9.50 -8.78
CA MET A 101 4.31 -8.91 -8.91
C MET A 101 3.25 -9.99 -8.69
N PRO A 102 2.19 -9.73 -7.89
CA PRO A 102 1.10 -10.70 -7.67
C PRO A 102 0.47 -11.20 -8.97
N SER A 103 0.36 -10.33 -9.98
CA SER A 103 -0.24 -10.63 -11.28
C SER A 103 0.61 -11.52 -12.19
N LYS A 104 1.92 -11.64 -11.92
CA LYS A 104 2.85 -12.47 -12.70
C LYS A 104 3.31 -13.66 -11.88
N LYS A 105 4.16 -13.38 -10.88
CA LYS A 105 4.78 -14.35 -9.99
C LYS A 105 5.42 -13.61 -8.82
N GLU A 106 5.17 -14.09 -7.61
CA GLU A 106 5.89 -13.66 -6.41
C GLU A 106 6.81 -14.77 -5.90
N GLU A 107 8.01 -14.41 -5.49
CA GLU A 107 8.97 -15.28 -4.81
C GLU A 107 9.05 -14.87 -3.34
N ALA A 108 8.76 -15.81 -2.44
CA ALA A 108 8.79 -15.57 -1.01
C ALA A 108 10.18 -15.87 -0.41
N ILE A 109 10.65 -14.96 0.44
CA ILE A 109 11.86 -15.13 1.24
C ILE A 109 11.43 -15.22 2.70
N THR A 110 11.44 -16.46 3.21
CA THR A 110 10.94 -16.81 4.55
C THR A 110 12.05 -17.31 5.49
N SER A 111 13.27 -17.48 4.96
CA SER A 111 14.46 -17.88 5.69
C SER A 111 15.64 -17.01 5.25
N PRO A 112 16.68 -16.82 6.08
CA PRO A 112 17.91 -16.16 5.64
C PRO A 112 18.47 -16.82 4.38
N LYS A 113 19.04 -16.01 3.50
CA LYS A 113 19.56 -16.44 2.19
C LYS A 113 20.98 -15.93 1.99
N THR A 114 21.78 -16.72 1.29
CA THR A 114 23.12 -16.30 0.85
C THR A 114 23.03 -15.25 -0.26
N LYS A 115 24.16 -14.60 -0.54
CA LYS A 115 24.29 -13.63 -1.64
C LYS A 115 23.86 -14.24 -2.98
N GLU A 116 24.30 -15.46 -3.27
CA GLU A 116 23.97 -16.21 -4.48
C GLU A 116 22.50 -16.64 -4.55
N GLU A 117 21.94 -17.13 -3.44
CA GLU A 117 20.52 -17.49 -3.39
C GLU A 117 19.62 -16.28 -3.67
N LEU A 118 19.94 -15.13 -3.07
CA LEU A 118 19.22 -13.88 -3.31
C LEU A 118 19.35 -13.44 -4.77
N GLN A 119 20.55 -13.54 -5.35
CA GLN A 119 20.76 -13.22 -6.77
C GLN A 119 19.85 -14.07 -7.67
N ASN A 120 19.79 -15.38 -7.40
CA ASN A 120 18.93 -16.30 -8.15
C ASN A 120 17.44 -15.99 -7.97
N ILE A 121 17.00 -15.63 -6.76
CA ILE A 121 15.62 -15.22 -6.48
C ILE A 121 15.27 -13.92 -7.24
N MET A 122 16.14 -12.92 -7.18
CA MET A 122 15.96 -11.64 -7.89
C MET A 122 15.91 -11.83 -9.40
N ASN A 123 16.77 -12.69 -9.97
CA ASN A 123 16.78 -13.01 -11.39
C ASN A 123 15.49 -13.73 -11.83
N ARG A 124 14.95 -14.65 -11.02
CA ARG A 124 13.66 -15.30 -11.32
C ARG A 124 12.48 -14.34 -11.25
N ALA A 125 12.54 -13.34 -10.37
CA ALA A 125 11.47 -12.36 -10.20
C ALA A 125 11.52 -11.22 -11.24
N TYR A 126 12.71 -10.74 -11.60
CA TYR A 126 12.93 -9.50 -12.39
C TYR A 126 13.98 -9.66 -13.50
N GLY A 127 14.23 -10.87 -14.00
CA GLY A 127 15.27 -11.15 -15.00
C GLY A 127 15.21 -10.23 -16.23
N GLU A 128 13.99 -9.95 -16.69
CA GLU A 128 13.71 -9.12 -17.87
C GLU A 128 13.38 -7.66 -17.54
N GLU A 129 13.43 -7.26 -16.25
CA GLU A 129 13.05 -5.92 -15.79
C GLU A 129 14.18 -5.27 -14.97
N PRO A 130 15.20 -4.66 -15.63
CA PRO A 130 16.38 -4.09 -14.96
C PRO A 130 16.05 -3.06 -13.88
N ASN A 131 15.12 -2.15 -14.17
CA ASN A 131 14.70 -1.10 -13.24
C ASN A 131 14.04 -1.69 -11.98
N SER A 132 13.10 -2.62 -12.16
CA SER A 132 12.45 -3.35 -11.07
C SER A 132 13.45 -4.16 -10.24
N PHE A 133 14.45 -4.76 -10.89
CA PHE A 133 15.52 -5.52 -10.24
C PHE A 133 16.32 -4.65 -9.26
N THR A 134 16.71 -3.43 -9.66
CA THR A 134 17.48 -2.53 -8.79
C THR A 134 16.58 -1.90 -7.72
N LEU A 135 15.43 -1.32 -8.10
CA LEU A 135 14.53 -0.64 -7.18
C LEU A 135 14.04 -1.57 -6.05
N SER A 136 13.75 -2.84 -6.36
CA SER A 136 13.31 -3.79 -5.34
C SER A 136 14.38 -4.06 -4.28
N GLN A 137 15.67 -4.07 -4.66
CA GLN A 137 16.76 -4.19 -3.69
C GLN A 137 16.85 -2.95 -2.81
N GLU A 138 16.74 -1.75 -3.39
CA GLU A 138 16.74 -0.49 -2.65
C GLU A 138 15.60 -0.43 -1.62
N ILE A 139 14.39 -0.85 -2.01
CA ILE A 139 13.24 -0.93 -1.09
C ILE A 139 13.50 -1.93 0.04
N ILE A 140 14.06 -3.12 -0.25
CA ILE A 140 14.40 -4.10 0.81
C ILE A 140 15.44 -3.54 1.77
N VAL A 141 16.47 -2.85 1.28
CA VAL A 141 17.49 -2.21 2.12
C VAL A 141 16.87 -1.10 2.98
N CYS A 142 15.98 -0.29 2.41
CA CYS A 142 15.25 0.72 3.16
C CYS A 142 14.37 0.10 4.26
N LEU A 143 13.58 -0.94 3.92
CA LEU A 143 12.79 -1.70 4.88
C LEU A 143 13.65 -2.32 5.98
N GLY A 144 14.81 -2.88 5.63
CA GLY A 144 15.78 -3.45 6.56
C GLY A 144 16.37 -2.41 7.51
N THR A 145 16.51 -1.16 7.07
CA THR A 145 16.87 -0.05 7.95
C THR A 145 15.72 0.35 8.86
N LEU A 146 14.53 0.57 8.29
CA LEU A 146 13.33 1.03 9.00
C LEU A 146 12.87 0.03 10.07
N VAL A 147 12.94 -1.28 9.81
CA VAL A 147 12.55 -2.29 10.79
C VAL A 147 13.46 -2.27 12.02
N ARG A 148 14.72 -1.80 11.88
CA ARG A 148 15.65 -1.63 13.00
C ARG A 148 15.42 -0.34 13.76
N THR A 149 15.25 0.77 13.04
CA THR A 149 15.16 2.11 13.64
C THR A 149 13.76 2.41 14.17
N GLU A 150 12.73 1.95 13.46
CA GLU A 150 11.32 2.25 13.69
C GLU A 150 10.45 0.98 13.66
N PRO A 151 10.72 -0.01 14.55
CA PRO A 151 10.02 -1.31 14.53
C PRO A 151 8.50 -1.21 14.70
N ARG A 152 8.00 -0.10 15.28
CA ARG A 152 6.57 0.16 15.50
C ARG A 152 5.77 0.32 14.21
N LEU A 153 6.42 0.72 13.12
CA LEU A 153 5.81 0.83 11.79
C LEU A 153 5.33 -0.52 11.25
N PHE A 154 5.89 -1.62 11.77
CA PHE A 154 5.65 -2.98 11.27
C PHE A 154 4.76 -3.83 12.19
N VAL A 155 4.12 -3.22 13.20
CA VAL A 155 3.22 -3.93 14.13
C VAL A 155 2.12 -4.64 13.34
N GLU A 156 1.90 -5.91 13.67
CA GLU A 156 0.95 -6.83 13.04
C GLU A 156 1.09 -7.05 11.51
N MET A 157 2.19 -6.60 10.91
CA MET A 157 2.55 -6.92 9.53
C MET A 157 3.56 -8.07 9.53
N PHE A 158 3.22 -9.27 9.06
CA PHE A 158 4.17 -10.41 9.06
C PHE A 158 4.79 -10.66 7.69
N ARG A 159 4.10 -10.30 6.60
CA ARG A 159 4.61 -10.41 5.23
C ARG A 159 4.59 -9.06 4.50
N LEU A 160 5.77 -8.59 4.12
CA LEU A 160 5.95 -7.36 3.32
C LEU A 160 6.05 -7.72 1.84
N ARG A 161 5.07 -7.24 1.04
CA ARG A 161 5.01 -7.50 -0.40
C ARG A 161 5.67 -6.36 -1.15
N VAL A 162 6.96 -6.52 -1.48
CA VAL A 162 7.79 -5.43 -2.04
C VAL A 162 7.22 -4.89 -3.35
N GLY A 163 6.69 -5.75 -4.22
CA GLY A 163 6.06 -5.33 -5.48
C GLY A 163 4.81 -4.45 -5.26
N LEU A 164 3.95 -4.81 -4.30
CA LEU A 164 2.78 -3.98 -3.97
C LEU A 164 3.20 -2.65 -3.35
N ILE A 165 4.21 -2.64 -2.48
CA ILE A 165 4.76 -1.40 -1.92
C ILE A 165 5.22 -0.46 -3.04
N ILE A 166 5.96 -0.97 -4.04
CA ILE A 166 6.39 -0.18 -5.20
C ILE A 166 5.19 0.37 -5.99
N GLN A 167 4.15 -0.44 -6.22
CA GLN A 167 2.94 0.01 -6.91
C GLN A 167 2.21 1.13 -6.16
N VAL A 168 2.11 1.03 -4.84
CA VAL A 168 1.49 2.08 -4.03
C VAL A 168 2.33 3.34 -4.06
N LEU A 169 3.67 3.24 -3.94
CA LEU A 169 4.56 4.41 -4.08
C LEU A 169 4.38 5.11 -5.43
N ALA A 170 4.28 4.35 -6.54
CA ALA A 170 4.05 4.90 -7.86
C ALA A 170 2.65 5.54 -7.98
N SER A 171 1.62 4.89 -7.46
CA SER A 171 0.24 5.41 -7.49
C SER A 171 0.08 6.68 -6.66
N GLU A 172 0.79 6.76 -5.53
CA GLU A 172 0.81 7.95 -4.70
C GLU A 172 1.56 9.11 -5.36
N LEU A 173 2.66 8.82 -6.05
CA LEU A 173 3.37 9.81 -6.86
C LEU A 173 2.52 10.32 -8.03
N ALA A 174 1.79 9.40 -8.69
CA ALA A 174 0.86 9.74 -9.77
C ALA A 174 -0.16 10.78 -9.32
N ARG A 175 -0.71 10.57 -8.13
CA ARG A 175 -1.72 11.44 -7.55
C ARG A 175 -1.14 12.79 -7.12
N LEU A 176 -0.01 12.81 -6.41
CA LEU A 176 0.62 14.04 -5.94
C LEU A 176 1.06 14.98 -7.08
N GLN A 177 1.50 14.40 -8.20
CA GLN A 177 2.02 15.17 -9.33
C GLN A 177 1.06 15.20 -10.53
N ASN A 178 -0.18 14.70 -10.37
CA ASN A 178 -1.19 14.58 -11.42
C ASN A 178 -0.65 13.91 -12.72
N LEU A 179 0.08 12.81 -12.56
CA LEU A 179 0.71 12.05 -13.64
C LEU A 179 -0.15 10.85 -14.03
N SER A 180 0.03 10.36 -15.26
CA SER A 180 -0.47 9.03 -15.63
C SER A 180 0.27 7.94 -14.85
N GLY A 181 -0.33 6.75 -14.73
CA GLY A 181 0.32 5.63 -14.01
C GLY A 181 1.67 5.20 -14.61
N MET A 182 1.83 5.33 -15.92
CA MET A 182 3.11 5.05 -16.60
C MET A 182 4.15 6.12 -16.26
N ASP A 183 3.78 7.40 -16.36
CA ASP A 183 4.69 8.51 -16.08
C ASP A 183 5.11 8.53 -14.61
N ALA A 184 4.20 8.18 -13.69
CA ALA A 184 4.53 8.06 -12.28
C ALA A 184 5.51 6.92 -11.99
N THR A 185 5.37 5.79 -12.68
CA THR A 185 6.32 4.68 -12.57
C THR A 185 7.71 5.11 -13.07
N GLN A 186 7.76 5.83 -14.20
CA GLN A 186 9.02 6.38 -14.71
C GLN A 186 9.60 7.43 -13.75
N LYS A 187 8.77 8.31 -13.20
CA LYS A 187 9.19 9.33 -12.23
C LYS A 187 9.76 8.70 -10.96
N LEU A 188 9.15 7.62 -10.46
CA LEU A 188 9.67 6.86 -9.31
C LEU A 188 11.11 6.38 -9.54
N LEU A 189 11.46 5.99 -10.77
CA LEU A 189 12.82 5.58 -11.13
C LEU A 189 13.82 6.74 -11.18
N THR A 190 13.36 7.99 -11.21
CA THR A 190 14.23 9.18 -11.17
C THR A 190 14.53 9.65 -9.74
N LEU A 191 13.78 9.16 -8.75
CA LEU A 191 13.95 9.61 -7.36
C LEU A 191 15.26 9.10 -6.75
N SER A 192 15.93 9.93 -5.96
CA SER A 192 17.10 9.50 -5.21
C SER A 192 16.76 8.42 -4.18
N PRO A 193 17.75 7.61 -3.73
CA PRO A 193 17.53 6.64 -2.66
C PRO A 193 16.97 7.25 -1.37
N PHE A 194 17.31 8.51 -1.09
CA PHE A 194 16.78 9.24 0.06
C PHE A 194 15.30 9.58 -0.11
N GLU A 195 14.89 10.09 -1.26
CA GLU A 195 13.48 10.38 -1.56
C GLU A 195 12.61 9.12 -1.50
N VAL A 196 13.09 8.00 -2.08
CA VAL A 196 12.41 6.70 -1.99
C VAL A 196 12.25 6.26 -0.54
N LYS A 197 13.30 6.40 0.29
CA LYS A 197 13.24 6.10 1.72
C LYS A 197 12.22 6.98 2.45
N CYS A 198 12.19 8.28 2.16
CA CYS A 198 11.23 9.22 2.77
C CYS A 198 9.80 8.86 2.41
N MET A 199 9.51 8.61 1.12
CA MET A 199 8.18 8.18 0.69
C MET A 199 7.76 6.87 1.37
N LEU A 200 8.68 5.90 1.46
CA LEU A 200 8.42 4.62 2.12
C LEU A 200 8.15 4.80 3.62
N PHE A 201 8.88 5.68 4.29
CA PHE A 201 8.65 6.00 5.69
C PHE A 201 7.25 6.62 5.90
N SER A 202 6.88 7.61 5.09
CA SER A 202 5.55 8.24 5.17
C SER A 202 4.43 7.22 4.95
N LEU A 203 4.54 6.39 3.90
CA LEU A 203 3.62 5.30 3.60
C LEU A 203 3.44 4.35 4.81
N LEU A 204 4.55 3.91 5.41
CA LEU A 204 4.54 3.00 6.55
C LEU A 204 4.06 3.65 7.85
N SER A 205 4.20 4.97 7.98
CA SER A 205 3.71 5.72 9.15
C SER A 205 2.19 5.93 9.15
N GLY A 206 1.54 5.72 8.01
CA GLY A 206 0.10 6.01 7.85
C GLY A 206 -0.21 7.49 7.65
N ARG A 207 0.81 8.34 7.51
CA ARG A 207 0.66 9.72 7.05
C ARG A 207 0.38 9.70 5.55
N LEU A 208 -0.68 10.39 5.13
CA LEU A 208 -0.86 10.65 3.70
C LEU A 208 0.30 11.56 3.25
N LEU A 209 0.90 11.30 2.10
CA LEU A 209 2.10 12.05 1.65
C LEU A 209 1.89 13.59 1.53
N GLU A 210 0.66 14.08 1.59
CA GLU A 210 0.30 15.50 1.62
C GLU A 210 0.51 16.16 2.99
N GLU A 211 0.54 15.38 4.07
CA GLU A 211 0.68 15.86 5.45
C GLU A 211 2.13 16.22 5.82
N VAL A 212 3.04 16.24 4.85
CA VAL A 212 4.48 16.45 5.07
C VAL A 212 4.88 17.93 4.93
N ASP A 213 4.08 18.76 4.24
CA ASP A 213 4.45 20.14 3.92
C ASP A 213 4.37 21.12 5.11
N GLU A 214 3.76 20.73 6.25
CA GLU A 214 3.50 21.68 7.37
C GLU A 214 4.17 21.38 8.72
N GLU A 215 4.76 20.20 8.95
CA GLU A 215 5.28 19.82 10.30
C GLU A 215 6.74 19.33 10.33
N VAL A 216 7.68 20.15 9.87
CA VAL A 216 9.12 19.81 9.94
C VAL A 216 9.71 19.90 11.36
N GLU A 217 9.01 20.44 12.36
CA GLU A 217 9.58 20.66 13.71
C GLU A 217 8.89 19.91 14.89
N GLY A 218 7.88 19.07 14.64
CA GLY A 218 7.18 18.31 15.68
C GLY A 218 7.56 16.83 15.71
N GLY A 219 8.16 16.35 16.82
CA GLY A 219 8.53 14.95 16.99
C GLY A 219 7.43 13.95 16.59
N ALA A 220 7.84 12.89 15.89
CA ALA A 220 6.98 11.89 15.23
C ALA A 220 5.83 11.37 16.11
N LYS A 221 4.62 11.90 15.90
CA LYS A 221 3.38 11.34 16.44
C LYS A 221 2.70 10.41 15.43
N GLU A 222 2.28 9.27 15.95
CA GLU A 222 1.62 8.14 15.30
C GLU A 222 0.17 8.49 14.90
N GLN A 223 -0.18 8.31 13.63
CA GLN A 223 -1.53 8.52 13.10
C GLN A 223 -1.94 7.25 12.33
N ARG A 224 -2.31 6.19 13.07
CA ARG A 224 -2.86 4.96 12.47
C ARG A 224 -4.33 5.18 12.10
N THR A 225 -4.77 4.66 10.97
CA THR A 225 -6.15 4.67 10.46
C THR A 225 -7.00 3.47 10.92
N GLY A 226 -6.66 2.85 12.05
CA GLY A 226 -7.46 1.77 12.64
C GLY A 226 -8.54 2.28 13.60
N LEU A 227 -9.63 1.51 13.80
CA LEU A 227 -10.76 1.82 14.70
C LEU A 227 -10.37 2.38 16.10
N GLY A 228 -9.19 2.03 16.61
CA GLY A 228 -8.69 2.49 17.92
C GLY A 228 -7.92 3.83 17.92
N SER A 229 -7.44 4.30 16.77
CA SER A 229 -6.61 5.53 16.64
C SER A 229 -7.41 6.73 16.08
N ILE A 230 -8.59 6.47 15.52
CA ILE A 230 -9.47 7.45 14.85
C ILE A 230 -10.12 8.45 15.81
N ARG A 231 -10.48 8.04 17.04
CA ARG A 231 -11.05 8.98 18.03
C ARG A 231 -10.08 10.12 18.34
N LYS A 232 -8.78 9.82 18.35
CA LYS A 232 -7.72 10.78 18.60
C LYS A 232 -7.53 11.74 17.42
N GLN A 233 -7.64 11.27 16.17
CA GLN A 233 -7.60 12.13 14.98
C GLN A 233 -8.78 13.12 14.92
N ILE A 234 -9.99 12.69 15.31
CA ILE A 234 -11.18 13.56 15.38
C ILE A 234 -11.04 14.58 16.51
N GLU A 235 -10.54 14.15 17.69
CA GLU A 235 -10.30 15.03 18.85
C GLU A 235 -9.14 16.02 18.60
N GLU A 236 -8.06 15.59 17.93
CA GLU A 236 -6.93 16.44 17.55
C GLU A 236 -7.37 17.49 16.51
N LYS A 237 -8.06 17.09 15.43
CA LYS A 237 -8.62 18.05 14.45
C LYS A 237 -9.56 19.08 15.08
N ARG A 238 -10.38 18.67 16.07
CA ARG A 238 -11.23 19.58 16.85
C ARG A 238 -10.44 20.51 17.80
N SER A 239 -9.37 20.01 18.42
CA SER A 239 -8.53 20.79 19.34
C SER A 239 -7.70 21.85 18.60
N TRP A 240 -7.15 21.50 17.44
CA TRP A 240 -6.40 22.43 16.59
C TRP A 240 -7.28 23.56 16.06
N ARG A 241 -8.50 23.25 15.59
CA ARG A 241 -9.48 24.27 15.17
C ARG A 241 -9.84 25.24 16.30
N LYS A 242 -9.98 24.74 17.54
CA LYS A 242 -10.20 25.60 18.72
C LYS A 242 -9.00 26.53 19.02
N SER A 243 -7.77 26.03 18.95
CA SER A 243 -6.57 26.84 19.22
C SER A 243 -6.31 27.90 18.14
N VAL A 244 -6.61 27.62 16.87
CA VAL A 244 -6.52 28.60 15.77
C VAL A 244 -7.57 29.71 15.94
N HIS A 245 -8.78 29.35 16.39
CA HIS A 245 -9.87 30.30 16.64
C HIS A 245 -9.62 31.18 17.89
N GLU A 246 -8.89 30.66 18.90
CA GLU A 246 -8.44 31.44 20.06
C GLU A 246 -7.29 32.39 19.72
N MET A 247 -6.35 31.97 18.85
CA MET A 247 -5.23 32.81 18.41
C MET A 247 -5.64 34.00 17.52
N GLN A 248 -6.78 33.90 16.83
CA GLN A 248 -7.33 35.01 16.04
C GLN A 248 -8.08 36.06 16.88
N LYS A 249 -8.40 35.77 18.15
CA LYS A 249 -9.13 36.67 19.05
C LYS A 249 -8.25 37.64 19.85
N GLU A 250 -6.92 37.50 19.80
CA GLU A 250 -5.97 38.35 20.56
C GLU A 250 -5.28 39.44 19.70
N GLY A 251 -5.93 39.89 18.62
CA GLY A 251 -5.48 41.01 17.81
C GLY A 251 -6.46 42.19 17.83
N LEU A 252 -6.21 43.15 18.73
CA LEU A 252 -6.75 44.54 18.82
C LEU A 252 -7.92 44.83 19.79
N THR A 253 -7.68 45.87 20.60
CA THR A 253 -8.55 46.54 21.58
C THR A 253 -9.20 47.81 20.97
N PRO A 254 -9.99 48.64 21.72
CA PRO A 254 -11.45 48.62 21.74
C PRO A 254 -12.08 49.95 21.26
N GLU A 255 -13.13 49.93 20.44
CA GLU A 255 -14.02 51.09 20.28
C GLU A 255 -15.50 50.69 20.30
N ILE A 256 -16.31 51.63 20.77
CA ILE A 256 -17.58 51.44 21.46
C ILE A 256 -18.77 51.29 20.50
N ALA A 257 -19.56 50.24 20.77
CA ALA A 257 -21.02 50.06 20.65
C ALA A 257 -21.77 50.55 19.39
N VAL A 258 -22.43 49.60 18.70
CA VAL A 258 -23.91 49.53 18.61
C VAL A 258 -24.30 48.05 18.60
N GLU A 259 -25.29 47.70 19.42
CA GLU A 259 -25.98 46.40 19.45
C GLU A 259 -26.80 46.25 18.16
N GLU A 260 -26.41 45.33 17.29
CA GLU A 260 -27.34 44.64 16.40
C GLU A 260 -27.15 43.14 16.70
N GLU A 261 -28.22 42.51 17.21
CA GLU A 261 -28.32 41.06 17.32
C GLU A 261 -28.34 40.51 15.88
N GLU A 262 -27.16 40.30 15.31
CA GLU A 262 -27.01 39.42 14.15
C GLU A 262 -27.22 38.00 14.68
N GLU A 263 -28.32 37.38 14.25
CA GLU A 263 -28.51 35.94 14.35
C GLU A 263 -27.24 35.31 13.77
N GLU A 264 -26.43 34.66 14.61
CA GLU A 264 -25.32 33.82 14.17
C GLU A 264 -25.96 32.70 13.32
N GLU A 265 -26.10 32.95 12.02
CA GLU A 265 -26.19 31.89 11.04
C GLU A 265 -24.91 31.08 11.24
N GLU A 266 -25.04 29.92 11.90
CA GLU A 266 -24.06 28.84 11.77
C GLU A 266 -24.02 28.54 10.27
N GLU A 267 -23.14 29.23 9.54
CA GLU A 267 -22.73 28.81 8.21
C GLU A 267 -22.27 27.36 8.41
N GLU A 268 -23.08 26.42 7.95
CA GLU A 268 -22.66 25.04 7.75
C GLU A 268 -21.52 25.10 6.73
N GLU A 269 -20.29 25.34 7.23
CA GLU A 269 -19.07 25.14 6.47
C GLU A 269 -19.17 23.73 5.92
N THR A 270 -19.43 23.61 4.63
CA THR A 270 -19.44 22.35 3.91
C THR A 270 -18.07 21.74 4.11
N ASP A 271 -17.98 20.78 5.03
CA ASP A 271 -16.78 19.97 5.28
C ASP A 271 -16.41 19.42 3.90
N ASP A 272 -15.38 19.98 3.27
CA ASP A 272 -15.01 19.68 1.88
C ASP A 272 -14.55 18.22 1.85
N PHE A 273 -15.52 17.32 1.65
CA PHE A 273 -15.35 15.88 1.75
C PHE A 273 -14.61 15.47 0.48
N GLN A 274 -13.29 15.55 0.53
CA GLN A 274 -12.45 15.17 -0.59
C GLN A 274 -12.63 13.66 -0.86
N PHE A 275 -13.44 13.35 -1.87
CA PHE A 275 -13.69 11.98 -2.30
C PHE A 275 -12.37 11.29 -2.63
N GLY A 276 -12.17 10.10 -2.09
CA GLY A 276 -11.02 9.23 -2.31
C GLY A 276 -10.08 9.09 -1.12
N VAL A 277 -10.24 9.87 -0.04
CA VAL A 277 -9.34 9.82 1.14
C VAL A 277 -9.38 8.44 1.82
N TRP A 278 -10.57 7.88 2.06
CA TRP A 278 -10.69 6.60 2.76
C TRP A 278 -10.44 5.42 1.84
N LEU A 279 -10.85 5.54 0.57
CA LEU A 279 -10.50 4.54 -0.45
C LEU A 279 -8.98 4.42 -0.60
N ARG A 280 -8.26 5.54 -0.59
CA ARG A 280 -6.81 5.59 -0.60
C ARG A 280 -6.20 4.91 0.63
N HIS A 281 -6.66 5.26 1.84
CA HIS A 281 -6.20 4.58 3.06
C HIS A 281 -6.38 3.07 2.98
N ARG A 282 -7.56 2.59 2.55
CA ARG A 282 -7.83 1.16 2.41
C ARG A 282 -6.91 0.50 1.37
N ARG A 283 -6.61 1.19 0.27
CA ARG A 283 -5.66 0.68 -0.74
C ARG A 283 -4.24 0.54 -0.19
N ILE A 284 -3.78 1.54 0.57
CA ILE A 284 -2.45 1.53 1.19
C ILE A 284 -2.37 0.43 2.25
N ASP A 285 -3.29 0.42 3.22
CA ASP A 285 -3.30 -0.53 4.32
C ASP A 285 -3.44 -1.98 3.80
N GLY A 286 -4.33 -2.18 2.84
CA GLY A 286 -4.54 -3.48 2.20
C GLY A 286 -3.28 -3.96 1.48
N ALA A 287 -2.59 -3.10 0.74
CA ALA A 287 -1.36 -3.45 0.04
C ALA A 287 -0.20 -3.76 0.99
N LEU A 288 -0.17 -3.07 2.15
CA LEU A 288 0.79 -3.28 3.22
C LEU A 288 0.46 -4.48 4.11
N ASN A 289 -0.71 -5.12 3.96
CA ASN A 289 -1.24 -6.11 4.90
C ASN A 289 -1.27 -5.57 6.33
N ARG A 290 -1.64 -4.29 6.49
CA ARG A 290 -1.72 -3.67 7.81
C ARG A 290 -3.05 -4.07 8.44
N VAL A 291 -3.01 -4.51 9.70
CA VAL A 291 -4.21 -4.86 10.47
C VAL A 291 -4.21 -4.15 11.82
N PRO A 292 -5.37 -4.03 12.49
CA PRO A 292 -5.45 -3.47 13.83
C PRO A 292 -4.58 -4.22 14.85
N PRO A 293 -4.16 -3.57 15.96
CA PRO A 293 -3.45 -4.25 17.04
C PRO A 293 -4.23 -5.45 17.58
N ASP A 294 -3.51 -6.52 17.95
CA ASP A 294 -4.08 -7.78 18.44
C ASP A 294 -5.03 -8.47 17.46
N PHE A 295 -5.08 -8.07 16.18
CA PHE A 295 -6.02 -8.60 15.19
C PHE A 295 -5.99 -10.13 15.12
N TYR A 296 -4.82 -10.74 14.98
CA TYR A 296 -4.72 -12.20 14.86
C TYR A 296 -5.13 -12.92 16.14
N ALA A 297 -4.77 -12.38 17.31
CA ALA A 297 -5.19 -12.96 18.58
C ALA A 297 -6.72 -12.93 18.73
N ASN A 298 -7.34 -11.83 18.34
CA ASN A 298 -8.79 -11.65 18.34
C ASN A 298 -9.49 -12.52 17.29
N LEU A 299 -8.88 -12.67 16.11
CA LEU A 299 -9.40 -13.53 15.06
C LEU A 299 -9.31 -15.01 15.46
N TRP A 300 -8.28 -15.41 16.20
CA TRP A 300 -8.20 -16.76 16.77
C TRP A 300 -9.38 -17.04 17.70
N ASP A 301 -9.70 -16.10 18.60
CA ASP A 301 -10.86 -16.20 19.49
C ASP A 301 -12.18 -16.26 18.68
N THR A 302 -12.26 -15.47 17.60
CA THR A 302 -13.39 -15.48 16.67
C THR A 302 -13.56 -16.83 15.99
N VAL A 303 -12.54 -17.34 15.29
CA VAL A 303 -12.59 -18.63 14.57
C VAL A 303 -12.97 -19.78 15.49
N ARG A 304 -12.51 -19.77 16.75
CA ARG A 304 -12.84 -20.79 17.75
C ARG A 304 -14.33 -20.89 18.04
N ARG A 305 -15.10 -19.82 17.82
CA ARG A 305 -16.56 -19.75 18.02
C ARG A 305 -17.36 -20.29 16.83
N PHE A 306 -16.76 -20.47 15.65
CA PHE A 306 -17.42 -20.94 14.43
C PHE A 306 -17.05 -22.40 14.14
N PRO A 307 -17.91 -23.40 14.43
CA PRO A 307 -17.53 -24.82 14.35
C PRO A 307 -17.07 -25.31 12.97
N ARG A 308 -17.57 -24.67 11.91
CA ARG A 308 -17.22 -24.98 10.51
C ARG A 308 -16.20 -23.99 9.92
N GLY A 309 -15.67 -23.08 10.73
CA GLY A 309 -14.71 -22.06 10.32
C GLY A 309 -15.34 -20.86 9.59
N LEU A 310 -14.46 -20.04 9.03
CA LEU A 310 -14.80 -18.84 8.26
C LEU A 310 -14.39 -19.05 6.80
N SER A 311 -15.25 -18.70 5.85
CA SER A 311 -14.93 -18.65 4.43
C SER A 311 -14.61 -17.20 4.06
N ILE A 312 -13.43 -16.98 3.47
CA ILE A 312 -12.96 -15.68 2.98
C ILE A 312 -12.45 -15.89 1.56
N ASN A 313 -13.02 -15.17 0.59
CA ASN A 313 -12.73 -15.32 -0.83
C ASN A 313 -12.75 -16.80 -1.27
N ARG A 314 -13.79 -17.53 -0.84
CA ARG A 314 -14.01 -18.98 -1.08
C ARG A 314 -12.98 -19.93 -0.43
N ILE A 315 -12.06 -19.42 0.37
CA ILE A 315 -11.07 -20.22 1.10
C ILE A 315 -11.52 -20.32 2.55
N VAL A 316 -11.61 -21.55 3.05
CA VAL A 316 -12.02 -21.80 4.42
C VAL A 316 -10.82 -21.74 5.35
N LEU A 317 -10.89 -20.87 6.36
CA LEU A 317 -10.08 -20.90 7.57
C LEU A 317 -10.81 -21.80 8.59
N PRO A 318 -10.42 -23.08 8.71
CA PRO A 318 -11.20 -24.06 9.45
C PRO A 318 -11.01 -23.87 10.96
N TRP A 319 -12.04 -24.19 11.74
CA TRP A 319 -11.97 -24.16 13.21
C TRP A 319 -10.76 -24.93 13.79
N GLY A 320 -10.41 -26.06 13.16
CA GLY A 320 -9.31 -26.94 13.60
C GLY A 320 -7.95 -26.25 13.74
N VAL A 321 -7.70 -25.16 13.01
CA VAL A 321 -6.44 -24.39 13.15
C VAL A 321 -6.28 -23.82 14.55
N THR A 322 -7.38 -23.54 15.26
CA THR A 322 -7.37 -23.05 16.65
C THR A 322 -7.11 -24.16 17.67
N GLN A 323 -7.22 -25.43 17.27
CA GLN A 323 -6.85 -26.58 18.09
C GLN A 323 -5.37 -26.94 17.91
N GLU A 324 -4.82 -26.71 16.72
CA GLU A 324 -3.43 -27.03 16.38
C GLU A 324 -2.45 -25.91 16.73
N MET A 325 -2.92 -24.65 16.81
CA MET A 325 -2.09 -23.47 17.02
C MET A 325 -2.59 -22.62 18.17
N THR A 326 -1.68 -21.91 18.83
CA THR A 326 -2.03 -21.06 19.98
C THR A 326 -2.41 -19.64 19.57
N ARG A 327 -3.17 -18.95 20.43
CA ARG A 327 -3.73 -17.61 20.21
C ARG A 327 -2.73 -16.54 19.75
N ARG A 328 -1.46 -16.63 20.17
CA ARG A 328 -0.41 -15.65 19.85
C ARG A 328 0.71 -16.24 18.99
N GLU A 329 0.44 -17.39 18.36
CA GLU A 329 1.42 -18.04 17.51
C GLU A 329 1.49 -17.39 16.13
N ILE A 330 2.70 -17.08 15.67
CA ILE A 330 2.93 -16.52 14.34
C ILE A 330 2.41 -17.44 13.22
N LYS A 331 2.42 -18.75 13.44
CA LYS A 331 1.94 -19.73 12.44
C LYS A 331 0.46 -19.51 12.09
N PHE A 332 -0.36 -19.17 13.10
CA PHE A 332 -1.77 -18.81 12.87
C PHE A 332 -1.88 -17.51 12.08
N ALA A 333 -1.11 -16.48 12.46
CA ALA A 333 -1.11 -15.20 11.74
C ALA A 333 -0.71 -15.35 10.26
N LEU A 334 0.34 -16.14 9.99
CA LEU A 334 0.79 -16.42 8.62
C LEU A 334 -0.26 -17.19 7.81
N GLN A 335 -1.03 -18.09 8.43
CA GLN A 335 -2.12 -18.79 7.76
C GLN A 335 -3.28 -17.85 7.43
N VAL A 336 -3.64 -16.95 8.35
CA VAL A 336 -4.64 -15.90 8.10
C VAL A 336 -4.18 -14.99 6.97
N GLU A 337 -2.94 -14.48 7.02
CA GLU A 337 -2.38 -13.65 5.95
C GLU A 337 -2.39 -14.40 4.61
N GLN A 338 -2.08 -15.69 4.59
CA GLN A 338 -2.10 -16.48 3.36
C GLN A 338 -3.49 -16.48 2.71
N VAL A 339 -4.56 -16.57 3.52
CA VAL A 339 -5.96 -16.49 3.06
C VAL A 339 -6.28 -15.08 2.57
N LEU A 340 -5.99 -14.04 3.37
CA LEU A 340 -6.26 -12.64 3.00
C LEU A 340 -5.48 -12.18 1.75
N ASN A 341 -4.27 -12.71 1.56
CA ASN A 341 -3.42 -12.41 0.40
C ASN A 341 -3.94 -12.98 -0.92
N GLN A 342 -4.94 -13.87 -0.90
CA GLN A 342 -5.61 -14.37 -2.12
C GLN A 342 -6.63 -13.37 -2.67
N ILE A 343 -7.01 -12.36 -1.88
CA ILE A 343 -7.80 -11.23 -2.36
C ILE A 343 -6.89 -10.37 -3.23
N ALA A 344 -7.25 -10.10 -4.49
CA ALA A 344 -6.40 -9.33 -5.39
C ALA A 344 -6.44 -7.83 -5.08
N GLU A 345 -7.63 -7.30 -4.78
CA GLU A 345 -7.88 -5.88 -4.58
C GLU A 345 -7.61 -5.43 -3.13
N PRO A 346 -6.64 -4.54 -2.89
CA PRO A 346 -6.30 -4.07 -1.54
C PRO A 346 -7.47 -3.47 -0.76
N GLU A 347 -8.32 -2.67 -1.41
CA GLU A 347 -9.48 -2.05 -0.77
C GLU A 347 -10.51 -3.08 -0.27
N TYR A 348 -10.70 -4.18 -1.00
CA TYR A 348 -11.59 -5.27 -0.57
C TYR A 348 -10.98 -6.08 0.57
N ARG A 349 -9.66 -6.29 0.53
CA ARG A 349 -8.93 -6.94 1.64
C ARG A 349 -9.14 -6.17 2.95
N GLU A 350 -9.07 -4.85 2.93
CA GLU A 350 -9.36 -4.03 4.12
C GLU A 350 -10.81 -4.12 4.58
N MET A 351 -11.79 -4.14 3.67
CA MET A 351 -13.19 -4.35 4.06
C MET A 351 -13.41 -5.69 4.77
N ILE A 352 -12.71 -6.74 4.34
CA ILE A 352 -12.72 -8.04 5.03
C ILE A 352 -12.04 -7.94 6.40
N ILE A 353 -10.90 -7.26 6.51
CA ILE A 353 -10.19 -7.06 7.79
C ILE A 353 -11.07 -6.28 8.79
N GLU A 354 -11.71 -5.20 8.36
CA GLU A 354 -12.67 -4.43 9.16
C GLU A 354 -13.83 -5.32 9.65
N THR A 355 -14.38 -6.14 8.75
CA THR A 355 -15.47 -7.08 9.07
C THR A 355 -15.03 -8.10 10.12
N LEU A 356 -13.87 -8.74 9.94
CA LEU A 356 -13.31 -9.70 10.89
C LEU A 356 -13.02 -9.06 12.26
N ALA A 357 -12.52 -7.82 12.27
CA ALA A 357 -12.28 -7.07 13.49
C ALA A 357 -13.57 -6.76 14.26
N LEU A 358 -14.67 -6.45 13.56
CA LEU A 358 -15.99 -6.27 14.15
C LEU A 358 -16.59 -7.60 14.65
N MET A 359 -16.37 -8.70 13.93
CA MET A 359 -16.87 -10.02 14.32
C MET A 359 -16.36 -10.46 15.71
N ASN A 360 -15.14 -10.09 16.08
CA ASN A 360 -14.62 -10.34 17.42
C ASN A 360 -15.48 -9.67 18.51
N LYS A 361 -16.12 -8.55 18.21
CA LYS A 361 -16.92 -7.75 19.15
C LYS A 361 -18.42 -8.04 19.07
N LEU A 362 -18.86 -9.11 18.38
CA LEU A 362 -20.27 -9.41 18.11
C LEU A 362 -21.17 -9.35 19.35
N GLU A 363 -20.79 -9.98 20.45
CA GLU A 363 -21.62 -10.01 21.68
C GLU A 363 -21.85 -8.61 22.25
N CYS A 364 -20.79 -7.79 22.28
CA CYS A 364 -20.85 -6.41 22.74
C CYS A 364 -21.67 -5.52 21.78
N LEU A 365 -21.47 -5.68 20.48
CA LEU A 365 -22.16 -4.90 19.45
C LEU A 365 -23.65 -5.21 19.36
N LEU A 366 -24.00 -6.50 19.49
CA LEU A 366 -25.36 -6.99 19.33
C LEU A 366 -26.15 -7.04 20.65
N LYS A 367 -25.48 -6.77 21.79
CA LYS A 367 -26.07 -6.80 23.15
C LYS A 367 -26.88 -8.08 23.40
N THR A 368 -26.40 -9.21 22.89
CA THR A 368 -27.06 -10.52 23.00
C THR A 368 -26.05 -11.63 23.25
N ASP A 369 -26.40 -12.55 24.15
CA ASP A 369 -25.61 -13.74 24.45
C ASP A 369 -25.98 -14.92 23.53
N ARG A 370 -27.00 -14.76 22.68
CA ARG A 370 -27.52 -15.81 21.80
C ARG A 370 -27.34 -15.44 20.33
N LEU A 371 -26.15 -15.67 19.82
CA LEU A 371 -25.85 -15.51 18.39
C LEU A 371 -26.31 -16.73 17.59
N ASN A 372 -27.00 -16.49 16.48
CA ASN A 372 -27.36 -17.52 15.52
C ASN A 372 -26.15 -17.91 14.64
N ILE A 373 -25.16 -18.59 15.24
CA ILE A 373 -23.96 -19.03 14.53
C ILE A 373 -24.29 -20.24 13.64
N PRO A 374 -23.99 -20.22 12.32
CA PRO A 374 -24.17 -21.37 11.44
C PRO A 374 -23.40 -22.60 11.92
N LYS A 375 -24.08 -23.76 11.99
CA LYS A 375 -23.49 -25.03 12.48
C LYS A 375 -23.19 -26.03 11.36
N ASP A 376 -23.87 -25.90 10.24
CA ASP A 376 -23.84 -26.82 9.10
C ASP A 376 -22.77 -26.43 8.04
N ARG A 377 -22.50 -25.12 7.91
CA ARG A 377 -21.59 -24.55 6.92
C ARG A 377 -20.63 -23.51 7.52
N PRO A 378 -19.48 -23.25 6.88
CA PRO A 378 -18.63 -22.11 7.24
C PRO A 378 -19.40 -20.79 7.10
N LEU A 379 -19.08 -19.80 7.94
CA LEU A 379 -19.62 -18.46 7.75
C LEU A 379 -18.92 -17.79 6.58
N ASP A 380 -19.67 -17.36 5.58
CA ASP A 380 -19.14 -16.61 4.43
C ASP A 380 -18.98 -15.12 4.78
N VAL A 381 -17.74 -14.70 5.01
CA VAL A 381 -17.40 -13.31 5.41
C VAL A 381 -17.67 -12.33 4.27
N ASP A 382 -17.44 -12.76 3.02
CA ASP A 382 -17.75 -11.97 1.83
C ASP A 382 -19.23 -11.58 1.78
N SER A 383 -20.13 -12.50 2.17
CA SER A 383 -21.57 -12.23 2.21
C SER A 383 -21.95 -11.10 3.18
N VAL A 384 -21.19 -10.92 4.27
CA VAL A 384 -21.40 -9.82 5.23
C VAL A 384 -21.08 -8.48 4.56
N VAL A 385 -19.94 -8.39 3.86
CA VAL A 385 -19.52 -7.16 3.15
C VAL A 385 -20.52 -6.81 2.05
N HIS A 386 -20.97 -7.79 1.26
CA HIS A 386 -21.96 -7.58 0.21
C HIS A 386 -23.32 -7.15 0.78
N ARG A 387 -23.72 -7.72 1.92
CA ARG A 387 -24.96 -7.33 2.62
C ARG A 387 -24.85 -5.90 3.15
N ALA A 388 -23.72 -5.54 3.76
CA ALA A 388 -23.46 -4.17 4.22
C ALA A 388 -23.50 -3.16 3.08
N ASN A 389 -22.86 -3.48 1.95
CA ASN A 389 -22.92 -2.66 0.74
C ASN A 389 -24.37 -2.48 0.23
N LYS A 390 -25.18 -3.53 0.27
CA LYS A 390 -26.61 -3.43 -0.11
C LYS A 390 -27.37 -2.48 0.81
N ILE A 391 -27.13 -2.56 2.12
CA ILE A 391 -27.75 -1.65 3.11
C ILE A 391 -27.26 -0.21 2.86
N PHE A 392 -25.97 -0.02 2.59
CA PHE A 392 -25.39 1.27 2.24
C PHE A 392 -26.04 1.88 1.00
N VAL A 393 -26.13 1.11 -0.11
CA VAL A 393 -26.72 1.58 -1.37
C VAL A 393 -28.21 1.92 -1.20
N GLU A 394 -28.96 1.10 -0.48
CA GLU A 394 -30.38 1.37 -0.22
C GLU A 394 -30.59 2.61 0.67
N HIS A 395 -29.77 2.77 1.72
CA HIS A 395 -29.83 3.95 2.57
C HIS A 395 -29.52 5.23 1.78
N ASN A 396 -28.47 5.20 0.94
CA ASN A 396 -28.09 6.34 0.12
C ASN A 396 -29.08 6.63 -1.02
N ARG A 397 -29.86 5.63 -1.46
CA ARG A 397 -31.00 5.82 -2.38
C ARG A 397 -32.11 6.61 -1.69
N GLN A 398 -32.45 6.25 -0.45
CA GLN A 398 -33.51 6.91 0.32
C GLN A 398 -33.13 8.36 0.69
N MET A 399 -31.84 8.60 0.91
CA MET A 399 -31.30 9.91 1.23
C MET A 399 -30.96 10.76 -0.01
N GLU A 400 -31.19 10.24 -1.22
CA GLU A 400 -30.92 10.93 -2.49
C GLU A 400 -29.50 11.50 -2.65
N THR A 401 -28.50 10.78 -2.15
CA THR A 401 -27.08 11.22 -2.19
C THR A 401 -26.43 11.00 -3.57
N ILE A 402 -25.17 11.44 -3.71
CA ILE A 402 -24.31 11.22 -4.90
C ILE A 402 -24.23 9.74 -5.35
N VAL A 403 -24.50 8.77 -4.48
CA VAL A 403 -24.52 7.35 -4.83
C VAL A 403 -25.64 7.01 -5.83
N LEU A 404 -26.67 7.87 -5.97
CA LEU A 404 -27.68 7.77 -7.03
C LEU A 404 -27.07 7.86 -8.43
N GLU A 405 -25.98 8.61 -8.59
CA GLU A 405 -25.25 8.70 -9.86
C GLU A 405 -24.51 7.39 -10.20
N CYS A 406 -24.44 6.44 -9.27
CA CYS A 406 -23.84 5.12 -9.47
C CYS A 406 -24.77 3.95 -9.05
N CYS A 407 -24.38 3.18 -8.04
CA CYS A 407 -25.04 1.93 -7.63
C CYS A 407 -26.49 2.13 -7.20
N ALA A 408 -26.86 3.25 -6.59
CA ALA A 408 -28.22 3.48 -6.13
C ALA A 408 -29.18 3.80 -7.30
N GLY A 409 -28.70 4.41 -8.38
CA GLY A 409 -29.44 4.58 -9.64
C GLY A 409 -29.44 3.36 -10.56
N GLY A 410 -28.71 2.29 -10.20
CA GLY A 410 -28.57 1.10 -11.03
C GLY A 410 -27.49 1.22 -12.12
N HIS A 411 -26.64 2.24 -12.02
CA HIS A 411 -25.50 2.43 -12.91
C HIS A 411 -24.29 1.61 -12.46
N LEU A 412 -23.37 1.36 -13.39
CA LEU A 412 -22.09 0.70 -13.11
C LEU A 412 -21.20 1.63 -12.27
N CYS A 413 -20.47 1.05 -11.34
CA CYS A 413 -19.53 1.75 -10.46
C CYS A 413 -18.14 1.09 -10.56
N ASN A 414 -17.08 1.85 -10.36
CA ASN A 414 -15.70 1.36 -10.44
C ASN A 414 -15.24 0.62 -9.16
N GLY A 415 -16.16 0.28 -8.26
CA GLY A 415 -15.80 -0.42 -7.04
C GLY A 415 -15.52 -1.90 -7.29
N ALA A 416 -14.44 -2.40 -6.68
CA ALA A 416 -14.00 -3.78 -6.78
C ALA A 416 -15.02 -4.76 -6.17
N GLN A 417 -15.04 -6.00 -6.67
CA GLN A 417 -15.83 -7.12 -6.14
C GLN A 417 -17.34 -6.81 -6.02
N GLY A 418 -17.89 -5.94 -6.87
CA GLY A 418 -19.32 -5.59 -6.85
C GLY A 418 -19.74 -4.75 -5.63
N ILE A 419 -18.79 -4.15 -4.94
CA ILE A 419 -19.01 -3.22 -3.82
C ILE A 419 -18.97 -1.79 -4.36
N CYS A 420 -19.82 -0.90 -3.86
CA CYS A 420 -19.88 0.50 -4.30
C CYS A 420 -18.58 1.24 -3.96
N GLN A 421 -18.04 2.03 -4.90
CA GLN A 421 -16.83 2.83 -4.69
C GLN A 421 -16.98 3.82 -3.53
N HIS A 422 -18.14 4.46 -3.38
CA HIS A 422 -18.42 5.35 -2.26
C HIS A 422 -18.48 4.62 -0.91
N PHE A 423 -18.77 3.32 -0.90
CA PHE A 423 -18.70 2.54 0.33
C PHE A 423 -17.24 2.30 0.74
N TYR A 424 -16.37 1.99 -0.22
CA TYR A 424 -14.92 1.98 0.00
C TYR A 424 -14.33 3.33 0.36
N ASP A 425 -15.03 4.43 0.10
CA ASP A 425 -14.60 5.78 0.47
C ASP A 425 -15.32 6.34 1.70
N SER A 426 -16.15 5.53 2.35
CA SER A 426 -16.80 5.92 3.60
C SER A 426 -15.83 5.81 4.77
N ALA A 427 -15.89 6.73 5.75
CA ALA A 427 -15.07 6.65 6.95
C ALA A 427 -15.21 5.29 7.65
N PRO A 428 -14.16 4.72 8.28
CA PRO A 428 -14.26 3.43 8.95
C PRO A 428 -15.27 3.39 10.11
N ALA A 429 -15.53 4.54 10.73
CA ALA A 429 -16.43 4.70 11.86
C ALA A 429 -17.30 5.96 11.70
N GLY A 430 -18.34 6.08 12.54
CA GLY A 430 -19.33 7.16 12.47
C GLY A 430 -20.70 6.68 11.98
N GLU A 431 -21.69 7.56 12.04
CA GLU A 431 -23.10 7.27 11.72
C GLU A 431 -23.31 6.85 10.26
N PHE A 432 -22.43 7.28 9.36
CA PHE A 432 -22.43 6.93 7.94
C PHE A 432 -21.16 6.18 7.52
N GLY A 433 -20.38 5.67 8.48
CA GLY A 433 -19.15 4.95 8.21
C GLY A 433 -19.35 3.48 7.86
N THR A 434 -18.33 2.81 7.33
CA THR A 434 -18.39 1.39 6.95
C THR A 434 -18.77 0.49 8.11
N ALA A 435 -18.22 0.72 9.31
CA ALA A 435 -18.57 -0.07 10.50
C ALA A 435 -20.07 -0.03 10.82
N HIS A 436 -20.76 1.09 10.58
CA HIS A 436 -22.21 1.17 10.81
C HIS A 436 -22.97 0.16 9.96
N TYR A 437 -22.69 0.13 8.66
CA TYR A 437 -23.35 -0.79 7.73
C TYR A 437 -22.91 -2.24 7.92
N LEU A 438 -21.64 -2.47 8.25
CA LEU A 438 -21.13 -3.80 8.62
C LEU A 438 -21.81 -4.33 9.87
N ILE A 439 -21.97 -3.50 10.91
CA ILE A 439 -22.70 -3.86 12.14
C ILE A 439 -24.16 -4.18 11.82
N LYS A 440 -24.85 -3.37 11.01
CA LYS A 440 -26.22 -3.66 10.57
C LYS A 440 -26.32 -4.99 9.82
N ALA A 441 -25.38 -5.29 8.92
CA ALA A 441 -25.34 -6.58 8.23
C ALA A 441 -25.12 -7.75 9.19
N LEU A 442 -24.19 -7.60 10.15
CA LEU A 442 -23.95 -8.60 11.19
C LEU A 442 -25.19 -8.81 12.09
N MET A 443 -25.91 -7.73 12.43
CA MET A 443 -27.18 -7.80 13.16
C MET A 443 -28.20 -8.66 12.40
N GLU A 444 -28.41 -8.40 11.11
CA GLU A 444 -29.36 -9.17 10.31
C GLU A 444 -28.97 -10.64 10.16
N ILE A 445 -27.68 -10.96 10.18
CA ILE A 445 -27.18 -12.33 10.02
C ILE A 445 -27.26 -13.12 11.34
N PHE A 446 -26.92 -12.50 12.46
CA PHE A 446 -26.71 -13.20 13.74
C PHE A 446 -27.84 -13.03 14.76
N THR A 447 -28.74 -12.06 14.58
CA THR A 447 -29.87 -11.89 15.49
C THR A 447 -30.90 -13.01 15.24
N PRO A 448 -31.34 -13.71 16.28
CA PRO A 448 -32.42 -14.69 16.13
C PRO A 448 -33.72 -13.99 15.68
N TYR A 449 -34.43 -14.63 14.76
CA TYR A 449 -35.79 -14.21 14.37
C TYR A 449 -36.78 -14.34 15.51
#